data_AF-A0A949A7X8-F1
#
_entry.id   AF-A0A949A7X8-F1
#
_cell.length_a   1.000
_cell.length_b   1.000
_cell.length_c   1.000
_cell.angle_alpha   90.00
_cell.angle_beta   90.00
_cell.angle_gamma   90.00
#
_symmetry.space_group_name_H-M   'P 1'
#
loop_
_entity.id
_entity.type
_entity.pdbx_description
1 polymer ?
#
loop_
_entity_poly.entity_id
_entity_poly.type
_entity_poly.pdbx_seq_one_letter_code
_entity_poly.pdbx_strand_id
1 'polypeptide(L)'
;MKNTYDPQLIYDMFDRYGFKVLRIDQFDSGNFAKIRAELAYERLSLAQLLEITTKLLSLEQSENLEIHVVNIDMIHKTMRLDFMTREEELTIIQ
;
A
#
# COMPACT_ATOMS: atom_id res chain seq x y z
N MET A 1 -19.52 13.92 5.84
CA MET A 1 -18.19 14.44 6.22
C MET A 1 -17.21 13.97 5.16
N LYS A 2 -16.48 14.86 4.49
CA LYS A 2 -15.40 14.46 3.58
C LYS A 2 -14.25 13.95 4.45
N ASN A 3 -14.11 12.64 4.61
CA ASN A 3 -12.89 12.04 5.15
C ASN A 3 -11.80 12.18 4.09
N THR A 4 -11.21 13.37 3.99
CA THR A 4 -9.95 13.53 3.29
C THR A 4 -8.92 12.87 4.21
N TYR A 5 -8.59 11.59 3.97
CA TYR A 5 -7.48 10.97 4.67
C TYR A 5 -6.25 11.87 4.52
N ASP A 6 -5.66 12.26 5.63
CA ASP A 6 -4.40 12.99 5.64
C ASP A 6 -3.37 12.11 4.90
N PRO A 7 -2.68 12.60 3.86
CA PRO A 7 -1.61 11.85 3.20
C PRO A 7 -0.59 11.28 4.18
N GLN A 8 -0.38 11.92 5.35
CA GLN A 8 0.47 11.41 6.42
C GLN A 8 0.06 10.01 6.90
N LEU A 9 -1.25 9.72 6.95
CA LEU A 9 -1.76 8.41 7.34
C LEU A 9 -1.28 7.29 6.42
N ILE A 10 -1.10 7.57 5.12
CA ILE A 10 -0.55 6.60 4.17
C ILE A 10 0.90 6.26 4.53
N TYR A 11 1.72 7.26 4.87
CA TYR A 11 3.10 7.02 5.30
C TYR A 11 3.13 6.18 6.57
N ASP A 12 2.38 6.58 7.60
CA ASP A 12 2.38 5.91 8.91
C ASP A 12 1.84 4.47 8.82
N MET A 13 0.82 4.26 7.98
CA MET A 13 0.22 2.95 7.74
C MET A 13 1.20 1.98 7.10
N PHE A 14 1.88 2.36 6.03
CA PHE A 14 2.83 1.49 5.36
C PHE A 14 4.13 1.30 6.17
N ASP A 15 4.56 2.32 6.92
CA ASP A 15 5.75 2.23 7.78
C ASP A 15 5.59 1.20 8.90
N ARG A 16 4.39 1.07 9.48
CA ARG A 16 4.04 0.02 10.46
C ARG A 16 4.27 -1.41 9.94
N TYR A 17 4.21 -1.61 8.62
CA TYR A 17 4.47 -2.89 7.96
C TYR A 17 5.88 -3.01 7.37
N GLY A 18 6.74 -2.02 7.62
CA GLY A 18 8.12 -1.98 7.15
C GLY A 18 8.26 -1.52 5.69
N PHE A 19 7.25 -0.85 5.14
CA PHE A 19 7.28 -0.27 3.80
C PHE A 19 7.40 1.25 3.90
N LYS A 20 8.62 1.76 3.88
CA LYS A 20 8.82 3.21 3.89
C LYS A 20 8.34 3.83 2.57
N VAL A 21 7.28 4.62 2.62
CA VAL A 21 6.76 5.34 1.46
C VAL A 21 7.68 6.51 1.14
N LEU A 22 8.21 6.52 -0.08
CA LEU A 22 9.09 7.57 -0.60
C LEU A 22 8.30 8.72 -1.23
N ARG A 23 7.18 8.38 -1.89
CA ARG A 23 6.34 9.34 -2.61
C ARG A 23 4.93 8.80 -2.83
N ILE A 24 3.95 9.69 -2.76
CA ILE A 24 2.59 9.46 -3.26
C ILE A 24 2.53 10.03 -4.69
N ASP A 25 2.38 9.17 -5.69
CA ASP A 25 2.33 9.53 -7.11
C ASP A 25 0.96 10.09 -7.51
N GLN A 26 -0.11 9.59 -6.88
CA GLN A 26 -1.50 10.03 -7.08
C GLN A 26 -2.31 9.73 -5.82
N PHE A 27 -3.27 10.59 -5.48
CA PHE A 27 -4.22 10.37 -4.40
C PHE A 27 -5.55 11.00 -4.79
N ASP A 28 -6.62 10.20 -4.87
CA ASP A 28 -7.97 10.72 -5.04
C ASP A 28 -8.72 10.63 -3.71
N SER A 29 -9.31 11.76 -3.31
CA SER A 29 -10.42 11.97 -2.37
C SER A 29 -10.54 11.15 -1.07
N GLY A 30 -9.57 10.30 -0.72
CA GLY A 30 -9.58 9.36 0.40
C GLY A 30 -9.62 7.87 0.03
N ASN A 31 -10.01 7.49 -1.19
CA ASN A 31 -10.35 6.09 -1.47
C ASN A 31 -9.30 5.35 -2.30
N PHE A 32 -8.44 6.07 -3.02
CA PHE A 32 -7.42 5.47 -3.87
C PHE A 32 -6.11 6.24 -3.81
N ALA A 33 -4.99 5.52 -3.80
CA ALA A 33 -3.67 6.10 -3.93
C ALA A 33 -2.71 5.23 -4.74
N LYS A 34 -1.76 5.91 -5.40
CA LYS A 34 -0.59 5.29 -6.02
C LYS A 34 0.63 5.76 -5.26
N ILE A 35 1.46 4.82 -4.82
CA ILE A 35 2.63 5.11 -4.01
C ILE A 35 3.88 4.43 -4.54
N ARG A 36 5.02 4.98 -4.13
CA ARG A 36 6.32 4.36 -4.26
C ARG A 36 6.90 4.09 -2.88
N ALA A 37 7.15 2.82 -2.57
CA ALA A 37 7.79 2.39 -1.35
C ALA A 37 9.24 1.95 -1.61
N GLU A 38 10.09 2.07 -0.59
CA GLU A 38 11.46 1.57 -0.58
C GLU A 38 11.49 0.04 -0.47
N LEU A 39 12.43 -0.60 -1.17
CA LEU A 39 12.77 -2.01 -1.04
C LEU A 39 14.21 -2.13 -0.55
N ALA A 40 14.41 -2.33 0.76
CA ALA A 40 15.72 -2.40 1.38
C ALA A 40 16.46 -3.74 1.11
N TYR A 41 16.53 -4.17 -0.15
CA TYR A 41 17.14 -5.42 -0.57
C TYR A 41 18.16 -5.16 -1.70
N GLU A 42 19.37 -5.75 -1.59
CA GLU A 42 20.37 -5.72 -2.68
C GLU A 42 19.99 -6.61 -3.85
N ARG A 43 19.35 -7.74 -3.55
CA ARG A 43 18.78 -8.69 -4.51
C ARG A 43 17.49 -9.22 -3.92
N LEU A 44 16.57 -9.57 -4.79
CA LEU A 44 15.27 -10.06 -4.39
C LEU A 44 15.17 -11.57 -4.66
N SER A 45 15.23 -12.35 -3.58
CA SER A 45 14.99 -13.79 -3.63
C SER A 45 13.49 -14.11 -3.57
N LEU A 46 13.11 -15.33 -3.94
CA LEU A 46 11.73 -15.80 -3.80
C LEU A 46 11.24 -15.77 -2.34
N ALA A 47 12.13 -16.02 -1.37
CA ALA A 47 11.79 -15.94 0.05
C ALA A 47 11.48 -14.51 0.49
N GLN A 48 12.22 -13.52 -0.01
CA GLN A 48 11.95 -12.10 0.27
C GLN A 48 10.69 -11.61 -0.46
N LEU A 49 10.42 -12.09 -1.66
CA LEU A 49 9.14 -11.85 -2.33
C LEU A 49 7.97 -12.38 -1.50
N LEU A 50 8.09 -13.59 -0.96
CA LEU A 50 7.08 -14.16 -0.08
C LEU A 50 6.90 -13.31 1.18
N GLU A 51 7.98 -12.88 1.82
CA GLU A 51 7.93 -11.99 2.99
C GLU A 51 7.19 -10.68 2.70
N ILE A 52 7.53 -10.01 1.58
CA ILE A 52 6.88 -8.79 1.13
C ILE A 52 5.38 -9.04 0.93
N THR A 53 5.02 -10.09 0.20
CA THR A 53 3.62 -10.43 -0.07
C THR A 53 2.86 -10.72 1.23
N THR A 54 3.44 -11.45 2.17
CA THR A 54 2.80 -11.73 3.48
C THR A 54 2.56 -10.44 4.27
N LYS A 55 3.51 -9.50 4.27
CA LYS A 55 3.34 -8.19 4.93
C LYS A 55 2.26 -7.35 4.26
N LEU A 56 2.22 -7.31 2.92
CA LEU A 56 1.18 -6.60 2.17
C LEU A 56 -0.22 -7.20 2.40
N LEU A 57 -0.35 -8.53 2.39
CA LEU A 57 -1.62 -9.21 2.73
C LEU A 57 -2.08 -8.89 4.16
N SER A 58 -1.14 -8.80 5.11
CA SER A 58 -1.46 -8.42 6.49
C SER A 58 -1.97 -6.98 6.56
N LEU A 59 -1.32 -6.07 5.83
CA LEU A 59 -1.74 -4.68 5.69
C LEU A 59 -3.15 -4.59 5.07
N GLU A 60 -3.41 -5.27 3.94
CA GLU A 60 -4.72 -5.33 3.29
C GLU A 60 -5.85 -5.71 4.26
N GLN A 61 -5.63 -6.75 5.07
CA GLN A 61 -6.63 -7.23 6.03
C GLN A 61 -6.84 -6.26 7.19
N SER A 62 -5.76 -5.69 7.72
CA SER A 62 -5.82 -4.82 8.90
C SER A 62 -6.41 -3.44 8.65
N GLU A 63 -6.18 -2.89 7.44
CA GLU A 63 -6.59 -1.52 7.09
C GLU A 63 -7.76 -1.51 6.09
N ASN A 64 -8.34 -2.69 5.81
CA ASN A 64 -9.44 -2.89 4.87
C ASN A 64 -9.14 -2.31 3.47
N LEU A 65 -7.99 -2.70 2.92
CA LEU A 65 -7.49 -2.24 1.62
C LEU A 65 -7.44 -3.36 0.60
N GLU A 66 -7.53 -2.98 -0.67
CA GLU A 66 -7.10 -3.78 -1.81
C GLU A 66 -5.80 -3.16 -2.35
N ILE A 67 -4.72 -3.94 -2.41
CA ILE A 67 -3.37 -3.51 -2.80
C ILE A 67 -2.92 -4.29 -4.04
N HIS A 68 -2.48 -3.57 -5.05
CA HIS A 68 -1.91 -4.09 -6.28
C HIS A 68 -0.44 -3.73 -6.39
N VAL A 69 0.43 -4.73 -6.58
CA VAL A 69 1.84 -4.50 -6.90
C VAL A 69 1.97 -4.22 -8.40
N VAL A 70 2.26 -2.97 -8.74
CA VAL A 70 2.36 -2.52 -10.14
C VAL A 70 3.72 -2.81 -10.73
N ASN A 71 4.78 -2.58 -9.96
CA ASN A 71 6.16 -2.79 -10.43
C ASN A 71 7.12 -2.97 -9.25
N ILE A 72 8.10 -3.85 -9.42
CA ILE A 72 9.26 -3.97 -8.53
C ILE A 72 10.51 -3.59 -9.32
N ASP A 73 11.18 -2.53 -8.88
CA ASP A 73 12.38 -1.99 -9.49
C ASP A 73 13.59 -2.22 -8.58
N MET A 74 14.42 -3.20 -8.93
CA MET A 74 15.64 -3.52 -8.18
C MET A 74 16.84 -2.64 -8.53
N ILE A 75 16.77 -1.84 -9.60
CA ILE A 75 17.81 -0.85 -9.92
C ILE A 75 17.70 0.31 -8.94
N HIS A 76 16.48 0.82 -8.74
CA HIS A 76 16.20 1.93 -7.84
C HIS A 76 15.81 1.48 -6.42
N LYS A 77 15.70 0.17 -6.17
CA LYS A 77 15.27 -0.41 -4.88
C LYS A 77 13.91 0.15 -4.44
N THR A 78 12.94 0.12 -5.35
CA THR A 78 11.58 0.63 -5.09
C THR A 78 10.49 -0.31 -5.57
N MET A 79 9.33 -0.22 -4.93
CA MET A 79 8.10 -0.89 -5.33
C MET A 79 7.02 0.15 -5.59
N ARG A 80 6.30 0.01 -6.70
CA ARG A 80 5.09 0.79 -6.97
C ARG A 80 3.87 -0.01 -6.59
N LEU A 81 3.00 0.61 -5.80
CA LEU A 81 1.76 0.02 -5.32
C LEU A 81 0.62 0.95 -5.67
N ASP A 82 -0.48 0.37 -6.14
CA ASP A 82 -1.76 1.03 -6.21
C ASP A 82 -2.64 0.41 -5.12
N PHE A 83 -3.39 1.22 -4.37
CA PHE A 83 -4.32 0.68 -3.39
C PHE A 83 -5.60 1.48 -3.31
N MET A 84 -6.67 0.81 -2.89
CA MET A 84 -7.95 1.42 -2.59
C MET A 84 -8.55 0.88 -1.30
N THR A 85 -9.34 1.70 -0.62
CA THR A 85 -10.19 1.21 0.46
C THR A 85 -11.23 0.28 -0.13
N ARG A 86 -11.40 -0.91 0.45
CA ARG A 86 -12.58 -1.72 0.15
C ARG A 86 -13.75 -0.98 0.78
N GLU A 87 -14.53 -0.26 -0.01
CA GLU A 87 -15.82 0.20 0.48
C GLU A 87 -16.54 -1.04 1.01
N GLU A 88 -16.85 -1.08 2.31
CA GLU A 88 -17.80 -2.07 2.79
C GLU A 88 -19.00 -1.91 1.87
N GLU A 89 -19.46 -3.00 1.27
CA GLU A 89 -20.77 -3.07 0.64
C GLU A 89 -21.79 -2.68 1.71
N LEU A 90 -22.01 -1.38 1.93
CA LEU A 90 -23.15 -0.79 2.60
C LEU A 90 -24.35 -0.95 1.67
N THR A 91 -24.57 -2.17 1.20
CA THR A 91 -25.81 -2.60 0.57
C THR A 91 -26.78 -2.84 1.71
N ILE A 92 -27.31 -1.73 2.23
CA ILE A 92 -28.70 -1.55 2.60
C ILE A 92 -29.36 -2.83 3.15
N ILE A 93 -29.26 -3.05 4.46
CA ILE A 93 -30.35 -3.73 5.18
C ILE A 93 -31.43 -2.66 5.37
N GLN A 94 -32.40 -2.61 4.46
CA GLN A 94 -33.71 -2.00 4.66
C GLN A 94 -34.78 -3.00 4.26
#